data_AF-A0A2D5QKM5-F1
#
_entry.id   AF-A0A2D5QKM5-F1
#
_cell.length_a   1.000
_cell.length_b   1.000
_cell.length_c   1.000
_cell.angle_alpha   90.00
_cell.angle_beta   90.00
_cell.angle_gamma   90.00
#
_symmetry.space_group_name_H-M   'P 1'
#
loop_
_entity.id
_entity.type
_entity.pdbx_description
1 polymer ?
#
loop_
_entity_poly.entity_id
_entity_poly.type
_entity_poly.pdbx_seq_one_letter_code
_entity_poly.pdbx_strand_id
1 'polypeptide(L)'
;MTKLYVILFLIVPLSDTFSQQGVFLTGRDSIKLKKLGVDLFQDGITINKFQLENIFYHDRRYKVNKVFNIFFKVIAAPYAVLGVASFASIGRTTPGWRGLNVLAGVVGLGFGGVGYGISRPFRRGSLKNKFLRDRMIQKILKEAN
;
A
#
# COMPACT_ATOMS: atom_id res chain seq x y z
N MET A 1 3.48 -12.53 26.22
CA MET A 1 2.58 -11.42 25.80
C MET A 1 3.31 -10.42 24.92
N THR A 2 3.86 -10.87 23.78
CA THR A 2 4.81 -10.07 22.96
C THR A 2 4.40 -9.97 21.50
N LYS A 3 3.27 -10.58 21.11
CA LYS A 3 2.77 -10.60 19.72
C LYS A 3 1.62 -9.62 19.44
N LEU A 4 1.12 -8.92 20.46
CA LEU A 4 -0.01 -7.98 20.36
C LEU A 4 0.42 -6.56 19.94
N TYR A 5 1.71 -6.22 20.07
CA TYR A 5 2.22 -4.88 19.74
C TYR A 5 2.31 -4.59 18.24
N VAL A 6 2.37 -5.61 17.37
CA VAL A 6 2.41 -5.40 15.91
C VAL A 6 1.03 -4.98 15.37
N ILE A 7 -0.05 -5.44 16.00
CA ILE A 7 -1.42 -5.06 15.65
C ILE A 7 -1.72 -3.63 16.15
N LEU A 8 -1.15 -3.22 17.29
CA LEU A 8 -1.31 -1.84 17.77
C LEU A 8 -0.63 -0.81 16.85
N PHE A 9 0.47 -1.18 16.17
CA PHE A 9 1.15 -0.30 15.20
C PHE A 9 0.36 -0.09 13.89
N LEU A 10 -0.63 -0.94 13.62
CA LEU A 10 -1.53 -0.82 12.46
C LEU A 10 -2.75 0.07 12.72
N ILE A 11 -3.03 0.38 14.00
CA ILE A 11 -4.23 1.13 14.43
C ILE A 11 -3.89 2.57 14.82
N VAL A 12 -2.60 2.95 14.91
CA VAL A 12 -2.24 4.37 15.08
C VAL A 12 -2.88 5.14 13.94
N PRO A 13 -3.92 5.97 14.20
CA PRO A 13 -4.29 6.96 13.24
C PRO A 13 -3.01 7.78 13.11
N LEU A 14 -2.48 7.91 11.90
CA LEU A 14 -1.61 9.04 11.61
C LEU A 14 -2.49 10.27 11.85
N SER A 15 -2.65 10.67 13.11
CA SER A 15 -3.20 11.92 13.54
C SER A 15 -2.20 12.95 13.06
N ASP A 16 -2.38 13.35 11.79
CA ASP A 16 -2.60 14.72 11.39
C ASP A 16 -2.05 15.73 12.41
N THR A 17 -0.73 15.70 12.59
CA THR A 17 -0.01 16.81 13.20
C THR A 17 0.19 17.82 12.08
N PHE A 18 -0.92 18.44 11.67
CA PHE A 18 -0.93 19.60 10.79
C PHE A 18 -0.35 20.77 11.57
N SER A 19 0.98 20.91 11.50
CA SER A 19 1.63 22.13 11.97
C SER A 19 1.42 23.24 10.94
N GLN A 20 0.44 24.09 11.25
CA GLN A 20 0.40 25.47 10.79
C GLN A 20 1.60 26.24 11.37
N GLN A 21 2.80 26.01 10.83
CA GLN A 21 3.89 26.97 10.96
C GLN A 21 4.39 27.33 9.57
N GLY A 22 4.41 28.63 9.30
CA GLY A 22 5.13 29.20 8.18
C GLY A 22 6.62 28.89 8.30
N VAL A 23 7.36 29.17 7.23
CA VAL A 23 8.82 29.04 7.08
C VAL A 23 9.26 27.73 6.39
N PHE A 24 9.59 27.92 5.11
CA PHE A 24 10.54 27.20 4.23
C PHE A 24 10.35 25.69 3.99
N LEU A 25 10.31 25.34 2.70
CA LEU A 25 10.61 24.01 2.19
C LEU A 25 11.90 23.50 2.84
N THR A 26 11.79 22.52 3.74
CA THR A 26 12.98 21.85 4.27
C THR A 26 13.72 21.23 3.09
N GLY A 27 15.06 21.28 3.04
CA GLY A 27 15.84 20.72 1.92
C GLY A 27 15.57 19.23 1.63
N ARG A 28 15.01 18.49 2.60
CA ARG A 28 14.52 17.11 2.40
C ARG A 28 13.27 17.04 1.52
N ASP A 29 12.39 18.03 1.60
CA ASP A 29 11.13 18.06 0.85
C ASP A 29 11.35 18.53 -0.58
N SER A 30 12.29 19.46 -0.82
CA SER A 30 12.72 19.80 -2.18
C SER A 30 13.35 18.61 -2.92
N ILE A 31 14.17 17.80 -2.25
CA ILE A 31 14.73 16.57 -2.83
C ILE A 31 13.63 15.55 -3.16
N LYS A 32 12.60 15.41 -2.29
CA LYS A 32 11.46 14.53 -2.58
C LYS A 32 10.65 15.02 -3.77
N LEU A 33 10.46 16.33 -3.91
CA LEU A 33 9.76 16.94 -5.04
C LEU A 33 10.50 16.75 -6.35
N LYS A 34 11.82 16.96 -6.33
CA LYS A 34 12.69 16.67 -7.47
C LYS A 34 12.57 15.22 -7.91
N LYS A 35 12.53 14.27 -6.96
CA LYS A 35 12.26 12.84 -7.25
C LYS A 35 10.86 12.57 -7.79
N LEU A 36 9.90 13.46 -7.54
CA LEU A 36 8.54 13.40 -8.07
C LEU A 36 8.38 14.16 -9.40
N GLY A 37 9.45 14.77 -9.92
CA GLY A 37 9.44 15.50 -11.19
C GLY A 37 9.06 16.98 -11.08
N VAL A 38 9.09 17.56 -9.89
CA VAL A 38 8.87 19.00 -9.65
C VAL A 38 10.19 19.62 -9.21
N ASP A 39 10.86 20.36 -10.10
CA ASP A 39 12.08 21.09 -9.76
C ASP A 39 11.75 22.56 -9.44
N LEU A 40 11.56 22.81 -8.14
CA LEU A 40 11.24 24.13 -7.59
C LEU A 40 12.25 25.23 -7.97
N PHE A 41 13.50 24.86 -8.26
CA PHE A 41 14.58 25.81 -8.55
C PHE A 41 14.74 26.08 -10.05
N GLN A 42 14.28 25.17 -10.90
CA GLN A 42 14.44 25.27 -12.35
C GLN A 42 13.25 25.98 -13.01
N ASP A 43 12.06 25.84 -12.44
CA ASP A 43 10.80 26.24 -13.09
C ASP A 43 10.20 27.55 -12.51
N GLY A 44 10.90 28.27 -11.62
CA GLY A 44 10.40 29.54 -11.04
C GLY A 44 9.06 29.45 -10.29
N ILE A 45 8.62 28.23 -9.95
CA ILE A 45 7.26 27.96 -9.49
C ILE A 45 7.07 28.38 -8.04
N THR A 46 6.21 29.37 -7.81
CA THR A 46 5.66 29.71 -6.50
C THR A 46 4.57 28.70 -6.11
N ILE A 47 4.94 27.45 -5.85
CA ILE A 47 3.98 26.41 -5.45
C ILE A 47 3.35 26.79 -4.10
N ASN A 48 2.02 26.88 -4.08
CA ASN A 48 1.27 27.12 -2.85
C ASN A 48 1.47 25.95 -1.87
N LYS A 49 1.79 26.24 -0.60
CA LYS A 49 2.01 25.24 0.47
C LYS A 49 0.91 24.16 0.50
N PHE A 50 -0.34 24.57 0.27
CA PHE A 50 -1.48 23.67 0.25
C PHE A 50 -1.43 22.64 -0.90
N GLN A 51 -1.01 23.06 -2.10
CA GLN A 51 -0.87 22.16 -3.25
C GLN A 51 0.26 21.15 -3.00
N LEU A 52 1.36 21.62 -2.41
CA LEU A 52 2.50 20.79 -2.07
C LEU A 52 2.16 19.73 -1.02
N GLU A 53 1.47 20.15 0.03
CA GLU A 53 1.01 19.28 1.10
C GLU A 53 0.08 18.18 0.57
N ASN A 54 -0.78 18.52 -0.39
CA ASN A 54 -1.68 17.56 -1.01
C ASN A 54 -0.91 16.52 -1.86
N ILE A 55 0.14 16.93 -2.58
CA ILE A 55 1.02 16.01 -3.32
C ILE A 55 1.68 15.00 -2.36
N PHE A 56 2.22 15.48 -1.24
CA PHE A 56 2.84 14.61 -0.24
C PHE A 56 1.83 13.70 0.46
N TYR A 57 0.63 14.19 0.72
CA TYR A 57 -0.46 13.41 1.28
C TYR A 57 -0.79 12.20 0.39
N HIS A 58 -0.99 12.43 -0.91
CA HIS A 58 -1.28 11.37 -1.86
C HIS A 58 -0.08 10.43 -2.08
N ASP A 59 1.15 10.92 -2.04
CA ASP A 59 2.35 10.07 -2.11
C ASP A 59 2.48 9.14 -0.89
N ARG A 60 2.24 9.65 0.32
CA ARG A 60 2.25 8.84 1.55
C ARG A 60 1.16 7.77 1.50
N ARG A 61 -0.07 8.14 1.15
CA ARG A 61 -1.19 7.20 1.01
C ARG A 61 -0.96 6.18 -0.11
N TYR A 62 -0.30 6.57 -1.22
CA TYR A 62 0.11 5.64 -2.28
C TYR A 62 1.07 4.57 -1.74
N LYS A 63 2.11 4.97 -1.01
CA LYS A 63 3.10 4.06 -0.41
C LYS A 63 2.46 3.11 0.58
N VAL A 64 1.66 3.63 1.50
CA VAL A 64 0.93 2.82 2.49
C VAL A 64 0.05 1.79 1.80
N ASN A 65 -0.81 2.21 0.87
CA ASN A 65 -1.69 1.30 0.14
C ASN A 65 -0.91 0.26 -0.69
N LYS A 66 0.25 0.64 -1.24
CA LYS A 66 1.13 -0.30 -1.97
C LYS A 66 1.70 -1.36 -1.03
N VAL A 67 2.19 -0.97 0.14
CA VAL A 67 2.73 -1.89 1.15
C VAL A 67 1.66 -2.88 1.61
N PHE A 68 0.48 -2.41 1.97
CA PHE A 68 -0.63 -3.29 2.37
C PHE A 68 -1.04 -4.25 1.26
N ASN A 69 -1.17 -3.77 0.02
CA ASN A 69 -1.45 -4.64 -1.12
C ASN A 69 -0.39 -5.74 -1.29
N ILE A 70 0.90 -5.41 -1.16
CA ILE A 70 1.98 -6.40 -1.26
C ILE A 70 1.91 -7.38 -0.09
N PHE A 71 1.79 -6.88 1.14
CA PHE A 71 1.72 -7.69 2.35
C PHE A 71 0.62 -8.76 2.27
N PHE A 72 -0.61 -8.34 1.96
CA PHE A 72 -1.74 -9.26 1.85
C PHE A 72 -1.59 -10.25 0.69
N LYS A 73 -0.97 -9.86 -0.43
CA LYS A 73 -0.68 -10.79 -1.55
C LYS A 73 0.38 -11.81 -1.19
N VAL A 74 1.45 -11.38 -0.51
CA VAL A 74 2.55 -12.26 -0.08
C VAL A 74 2.07 -13.27 0.94
N ILE A 75 1.14 -12.89 1.83
CA ILE A 75 0.47 -13.84 2.74
C ILE A 75 -0.47 -14.76 1.96
N ALA A 76 -1.29 -14.22 1.06
CA ALA A 76 -2.28 -15.00 0.32
C ALA A 76 -1.69 -16.12 -0.54
N ALA A 77 -0.58 -15.84 -1.22
CA ALA A 77 0.04 -16.76 -2.17
C ALA A 77 0.42 -18.14 -1.58
N PRO A 78 1.20 -18.24 -0.48
CA PRO A 78 1.56 -19.53 0.11
C PRO A 78 0.34 -20.30 0.61
N TYR A 79 -0.65 -19.65 1.23
CA TYR A 79 -1.87 -20.34 1.68
C TYR A 79 -2.68 -20.89 0.50
N ALA A 80 -2.82 -20.12 -0.58
CA ALA A 80 -3.49 -20.60 -1.78
C ALA A 80 -2.74 -21.80 -2.40
N VAL A 81 -1.40 -21.72 -2.52
CA VAL A 81 -0.58 -22.80 -3.07
C VAL A 81 -0.67 -24.06 -2.22
N LEU A 82 -0.57 -23.92 -0.89
CA LEU A 82 -0.72 -25.05 0.04
C LEU A 82 -2.12 -25.65 -0.04
N GLY A 83 -3.16 -24.82 -0.17
CA GLY A 83 -4.53 -25.27 -0.36
C GLY A 83 -4.71 -26.10 -1.63
N VAL A 84 -4.18 -25.61 -2.77
CA VAL A 84 -4.21 -26.35 -4.04
C VAL A 84 -3.40 -27.65 -3.97
N ALA A 85 -2.19 -27.61 -3.41
CA ALA A 85 -1.34 -28.79 -3.27
C ALA A 85 -1.98 -29.87 -2.38
N SER A 86 -2.66 -29.42 -1.33
CA SER A 86 -3.42 -30.27 -0.43
C SER A 86 -4.57 -30.99 -1.17
N PHE A 87 -5.39 -30.28 -1.94
CA PHE A 87 -6.40 -30.93 -2.80
C PHE A 87 -5.79 -31.85 -3.86
N ALA A 88 -4.71 -31.43 -4.52
CA ALA A 88 -4.03 -32.21 -5.54
C ALA A 88 -3.42 -33.52 -5.02
N SER A 89 -3.12 -33.59 -3.72
CA SER A 89 -2.51 -34.76 -3.09
C SER A 89 -3.51 -35.76 -2.49
N ILE A 90 -4.82 -35.48 -2.54
CA ILE A 90 -5.87 -36.35 -1.97
C ILE A 90 -5.78 -37.79 -2.49
N GLY A 91 -5.56 -37.97 -3.80
CA GLY A 91 -5.45 -39.30 -4.42
C GLY A 91 -4.27 -40.13 -3.92
N ARG A 92 -3.21 -39.47 -3.41
CA ARG A 92 -2.01 -40.11 -2.84
C ARG A 92 -2.04 -40.20 -1.32
N THR A 93 -3.09 -39.68 -0.68
CA THR A 93 -3.20 -39.63 0.79
C THR A 93 -3.86 -40.90 1.33
N THR A 94 -3.27 -41.47 2.39
CA THR A 94 -3.80 -42.62 3.12
C THR A 94 -5.24 -42.37 3.58
N PRO A 95 -6.17 -43.34 3.48
CA PRO A 95 -7.60 -43.12 3.73
C PRO A 95 -7.94 -42.39 5.03
N GLY A 96 -7.27 -42.73 6.15
CA GLY A 96 -7.50 -42.10 7.46
C GLY A 96 -7.10 -40.61 7.53
N TRP A 97 -6.26 -40.13 6.61
CA TRP A 97 -5.75 -38.75 6.58
C TRP A 97 -6.41 -37.89 5.49
N ARG A 98 -7.25 -38.48 4.63
CA ARG A 98 -7.92 -37.76 3.54
C ARG A 98 -8.80 -36.61 4.03
N GLY A 99 -9.52 -36.82 5.14
CA GLY A 99 -10.35 -35.78 5.76
C GLY A 99 -9.51 -34.57 6.23
N LEU A 100 -8.37 -34.83 6.88
CA LEU A 100 -7.45 -33.76 7.30
C LEU A 100 -6.86 -33.02 6.10
N ASN A 101 -6.54 -33.75 5.03
CA ASN A 101 -6.03 -33.14 3.81
C ASN A 101 -7.09 -32.24 3.16
N VAL A 102 -8.36 -32.68 3.04
CA VAL A 102 -9.44 -31.81 2.56
C VAL A 102 -9.57 -30.55 3.42
N LEU A 103 -9.55 -30.68 4.75
CA LEU A 103 -9.63 -29.54 5.66
C LEU A 103 -8.47 -28.55 5.45
N ALA A 104 -7.23 -29.04 5.35
CA ALA A 104 -6.07 -28.21 5.04
C ALA A 104 -6.22 -27.50 3.69
N GLY A 105 -6.78 -28.18 2.69
CA GLY A 105 -7.10 -27.66 1.38
C GLY A 105 -8.05 -26.47 1.43
N VAL A 106 -9.22 -26.63 2.06
CA VAL A 106 -10.22 -25.53 2.12
C VAL A 106 -9.73 -24.39 3.01
N VAL A 107 -9.02 -24.68 4.10
CA VAL A 107 -8.41 -23.63 4.94
C VAL A 107 -7.38 -22.82 4.14
N GLY A 108 -6.48 -23.50 3.42
CA GLY A 108 -5.46 -22.85 2.58
C GLY A 108 -6.09 -21.97 1.49
N LEU A 109 -7.06 -22.49 0.75
CA LEU A 109 -7.78 -21.71 -0.25
C LEU A 109 -8.59 -20.57 0.35
N GLY A 110 -9.21 -20.78 1.52
CA GLY A 110 -9.97 -19.75 2.23
C GLY A 110 -9.09 -18.58 2.64
N PHE A 111 -7.99 -18.83 3.35
CA PHE A 111 -7.04 -17.79 3.76
C PHE A 111 -6.35 -17.14 2.55
N GLY A 112 -5.99 -17.92 1.54
CA GLY A 112 -5.42 -17.41 0.29
C GLY A 112 -6.39 -16.50 -0.47
N GLY A 113 -7.64 -16.93 -0.61
CA GLY A 113 -8.70 -16.18 -1.27
C GLY A 113 -9.04 -14.89 -0.54
N VAL A 114 -9.23 -14.94 0.79
CA VAL A 114 -9.52 -13.78 1.63
C VAL A 114 -8.35 -12.79 1.61
N GLY A 115 -7.12 -13.27 1.81
CA GLY A 115 -5.93 -12.41 1.76
C GLY A 115 -5.79 -11.70 0.41
N TYR A 116 -6.02 -12.41 -0.70
CA TYR A 116 -6.00 -11.79 -2.02
C TYR A 116 -7.16 -10.80 -2.21
N GLY A 117 -8.36 -11.14 -1.73
CA GLY A 117 -9.54 -10.26 -1.75
C GLY A 117 -9.29 -8.93 -1.04
N ILE A 118 -8.73 -8.99 0.18
CA ILE A 118 -8.36 -7.81 0.96
C ILE A 118 -7.29 -6.98 0.26
N SER A 119 -6.36 -7.59 -0.50
CA SER A 119 -5.34 -6.85 -1.24
C SER A 119 -5.89 -5.94 -2.36
N ARG A 120 -7.04 -6.29 -2.95
CA ARG A 120 -7.62 -5.58 -4.11
C ARG A 120 -8.00 -4.11 -3.83
N PRO A 121 -8.74 -3.77 -2.76
CA PRO A 121 -9.03 -2.37 -2.45
C PRO A 121 -7.76 -1.54 -2.24
N PHE A 122 -6.73 -2.09 -1.59
CA PHE A 122 -5.45 -1.39 -1.42
C PHE A 122 -4.74 -1.17 -2.77
N ARG A 123 -4.77 -2.13 -3.69
CA ARG A 123 -4.25 -1.93 -5.06
C ARG A 123 -4.96 -0.77 -5.76
N ARG A 124 -6.30 -0.75 -5.73
CA ARG A 124 -7.10 0.31 -6.35
C ARG A 124 -6.82 1.67 -5.71
N GLY A 125 -6.78 1.73 -4.38
CA GLY A 125 -6.45 2.94 -3.64
C GLY A 125 -5.03 3.45 -3.93
N SER A 126 -4.05 2.56 -4.05
CA SER A 126 -2.68 2.91 -4.45
C SER A 126 -2.67 3.55 -5.85
N LEU A 127 -3.29 2.90 -6.84
CA LEU A 127 -3.36 3.44 -8.21
C LEU A 127 -4.10 4.79 -8.28
N LYS A 128 -5.22 4.93 -7.57
CA LYS A 128 -5.98 6.20 -7.47
C LYS A 128 -5.11 7.32 -6.91
N ASN A 129 -4.39 7.07 -5.82
CA ASN A 129 -3.54 8.08 -5.19
C ASN A 129 -2.35 8.46 -6.08
N LYS A 130 -1.75 7.49 -6.77
CA LYS A 130 -0.70 7.76 -7.76
C LYS A 130 -1.24 8.66 -8.87
N PHE A 131 -2.40 8.33 -9.43
CA PHE A 131 -3.01 9.11 -10.50
C PHE A 131 -3.35 10.55 -10.07
N LEU A 132 -3.94 10.73 -8.88
CA LEU A 132 -4.25 12.06 -8.34
C LEU A 132 -2.99 12.90 -8.12
N ARG A 133 -1.94 12.30 -7.55
CA ARG A 133 -0.63 12.94 -7.38
C ARG A 133 -0.05 13.38 -8.71
N ASP A 134 0.01 12.47 -9.68
CA ASP A 134 0.61 12.74 -11.00
C ASP A 134 -0.19 13.80 -11.76
N ARG A 135 -1.53 13.81 -11.64
CA ARG A 135 -2.40 14.85 -12.23
C ARG A 135 -2.16 16.23 -11.61
N MET A 136 -1.98 16.32 -10.29
CA MET A 136 -1.67 17.60 -9.63
C MET A 136 -0.30 18.12 -10.05
N ILE A 137 0.71 17.25 -10.11
CA ILE A 137 2.05 17.60 -10.59
C ILE A 137 1.99 18.15 -12.02
N GLN A 138 1.30 17.46 -12.92
CA GLN A 138 1.12 17.94 -14.30
C GLN A 138 0.40 19.28 -14.38
N LYS A 139 -0.60 19.51 -13.51
CA LYS A 139 -1.32 20.79 -13.48
C LYS A 139 -0.39 21.93 -13.06
N ILE A 140 0.43 21.71 -12.03
CA ILE A 140 1.42 22.69 -11.56
C ILE A 140 2.45 23.01 -12.65
N LEU A 141 2.98 21.98 -13.33
CA LEU A 141 3.94 22.17 -14.43
C LEU A 141 3.34 22.93 -15.62
N LYS A 142 2.03 22.79 -15.86
CA LYS A 142 1.30 23.55 -16.89
C LYS A 142 1.00 25.00 -16.49
N GLU A 143 0.81 25.27 -15.21
CA GLU A 143 0.57 26.64 -14.70
C GLU A 143 1.87 27.43 -14.54
N ALA A 144 3.02 26.74 -14.52
CA ALA A 144 4.35 27.33 -14.42
C ALA A 144 4.98 27.74 -15.76
N ASN A 145 4.51 27.18 -16.89
CA ASN A 145 4.91 27.55 -18.24
C ASN A 145 3.90 28.55 -18.83
#